data_AF-A0A358NBN0-F1
#
_entry.id   AF-A0A358NBN0-F1
#
_cell.length_a   1.000
_cell.length_b   1.000
_cell.length_c   1.000
_cell.angle_alpha   90.00
_cell.angle_beta   90.00
_cell.angle_gamma   90.00
#
_symmetry.space_group_name_H-M   'P 1'
#
loop_
_entity.id
_entity.type
_entity.pdbx_description
1 polymer ?
#
loop_
_entity_poly.entity_id
_entity_poly.type
_entity_poly.pdbx_seq_one_letter_code
_entity_poly.pdbx_strand_id
1 'polypeptide(L)' 'TLEEVGRIFQVTRERVRQIESKAVRKLQQPYRSKSLVSFLDGAELSMLESGEL' A
#
# COMPACT_ATOMS: atom_id res chain seq x y z
N THR A 1 8.37 7.69 -13.24
CA THR A 1 7.07 7.21 -13.76
C THR A 1 7.05 5.69 -13.87
N LEU A 2 5.89 5.06 -14.18
CA LEU A 2 5.84 3.61 -14.43
C LEU A 2 6.69 3.19 -15.64
N GLU A 3 6.84 4.05 -16.67
CA GLU A 3 7.72 3.75 -17.80
C GLU A 3 9.21 3.69 -17.41
N GLU A 4 9.67 4.57 -16.53
CA GLU A 4 11.06 4.57 -16.07
C GLU A 4 11.37 3.32 -15.23
N VAL A 5 10.47 2.96 -14.32
CA VAL A 5 10.59 1.72 -13.53
C VAL A 5 10.58 0.50 -14.45
N GLY A 6 9.69 0.47 -15.46
CA GLY A 6 9.67 -0.60 -16.45
C GLY A 6 11.00 -0.75 -17.20
N ARG A 7 11.63 0.36 -17.59
CA ARG A 7 12.95 0.35 -18.24
C ARG A 7 14.06 -0.18 -17.33
N ILE A 8 14.11 0.28 -16.07
CA ILE A 8 15.14 -0.15 -15.09
C ILE A 8 15.06 -1.66 -14.82
N PHE A 9 13.84 -2.17 -14.61
CA PHE A 9 13.62 -3.58 -14.28
C PHE A 9 13.40 -4.49 -15.50
N GLN A 10 13.53 -3.96 -16.72
CA GLN A 10 13.30 -4.67 -17.98
C GLN A 10 11.93 -5.38 -18.04
N VAL A 11 10.89 -4.71 -17.53
CA VAL A 11 9.51 -5.20 -17.51
C VAL A 11 8.60 -4.21 -18.22
N THR A 12 7.43 -4.69 -18.65
CA THR A 12 6.43 -3.82 -19.28
C THR A 12 5.85 -2.84 -18.26
N ARG A 13 5.43 -1.66 -18.72
CA ARG A 13 4.69 -0.67 -17.93
C ARG A 13 3.49 -1.30 -17.21
N GLU A 14 2.75 -2.17 -17.91
CA GLU A 14 1.59 -2.85 -17.32
C GLU A 14 1.99 -3.83 -16.21
N ARG A 15 3.15 -4.48 -16.33
CA ARG A 15 3.65 -5.35 -15.25
C ARG A 15 3.96 -4.56 -13.98
N VAL A 16 4.56 -3.37 -14.10
CA VAL A 16 4.79 -2.48 -12.95
C VAL A 16 3.46 -2.08 -12.30
N ARG A 17 2.47 -1.68 -13.11
CA ARG A 17 1.12 -1.31 -12.63
C ARG A 17 0.43 -2.45 -11.88
N GLN A 18 0.53 -3.68 -12.37
CA GLN A 18 -0.03 -4.86 -11.71
C GLN A 18 0.64 -5.13 -10.36
N ILE A 19 1.98 -5.00 -10.29
CA ILE A 19 2.74 -5.18 -9.05
C ILE A 19 2.35 -4.12 -8.02
N GLU A 20 2.26 -2.86 -8.44
CA GLU A 20 1.82 -1.74 -7.61
C GLU A 20 0.43 -2.01 -7.02
N SER A 21 -0.56 -2.33 -7.86
CA SER A 21 -1.92 -2.64 -7.40
C SER A 21 -1.94 -3.80 -6.40
N LYS A 22 -1.14 -4.85 -6.65
CA LYS A 22 -1.01 -5.98 -5.73
C LYS A 22 -0.33 -5.59 -4.42
N ALA A 23 0.67 -4.72 -4.46
CA ALA A 23 1.38 -4.25 -3.27
C ALA A 23 0.48 -3.34 -2.41
N VAL A 24 -0.24 -2.40 -3.02
CA VAL A 24 -1.19 -1.53 -2.32
C VAL A 24 -2.25 -2.36 -1.58
N ARG A 25 -2.85 -3.35 -2.25
CA ARG A 25 -3.81 -4.28 -1.62
C ARG A 25 -3.22 -5.02 -0.41
N LYS A 26 -1.94 -5.39 -0.47
CA LYS A 26 -1.24 -6.04 0.66
C LYS A 26 -0.99 -5.07 1.82
N LEU A 27 -0.63 -3.82 1.52
CA LEU A 27 -0.37 -2.80 2.55
C LEU A 27 -1.65 -2.34 3.26
N GLN A 28 -2.81 -2.41 2.59
CA GLN A 28 -4.12 -2.13 3.18
C GLN A 28 -4.61 -3.21 4.16
N GLN A 29 -3.96 -4.37 4.24
CA GLN A 29 -4.35 -5.41 5.19
C GLN A 29 -4.14 -4.93 6.64
N PRO A 30 -5.08 -5.18 7.57
CA PRO A 30 -5.05 -4.60 8.93
C PRO A 30 -3.74 -4.84 9.67
N TYR A 31 -3.14 -6.04 9.54
CA TYR A 31 -1.88 -6.35 10.18
C TYR A 31 -0.69 -5.56 9.60
N ARG A 32 -0.72 -5.23 8.31
CA ARG A 32 0.36 -4.51 7.59
C ARG A 32 0.18 -3.00 7.62
N SER A 33 -1.07 -2.52 7.65
CA SER A 33 -1.39 -1.10 7.69
C SER A 33 -1.10 -0.47 9.04
N LYS A 34 -1.11 -1.23 10.15
CA LYS A 34 -0.82 -0.73 11.51
C LYS A 34 0.42 0.16 11.60
N SER A 35 1.52 -0.24 10.98
CA SER A 35 2.78 0.54 10.99
C SER A 35 2.75 1.77 10.06
N LEU A 36 1.78 1.85 9.16
CA LEU A 36 1.62 2.95 8.20
C LEU A 36 0.56 3.97 8.65
N VAL A 37 -0.41 3.55 9.47
CA VAL A 37 -1.49 4.40 9.99
C VAL A 37 -0.96 5.58 10.80
N SER A 38 0.15 5.40 11.53
CA SER A 38 0.77 6.49 12.31
C SER A 38 1.26 7.68 11.47
N PHE A 39 1.37 7.51 10.16
CA PHE A 39 1.78 8.57 9.22
C PHE A 39 0.58 9.32 8.61
N LEU A 40 -0.65 8.91 8.90
CA LEU A 40 -1.85 9.58 8.43
C LEU A 40 -2.33 10.56 9.50
N ASP A 41 -2.16 11.85 9.25
CA ASP A 41 -2.67 12.91 10.14
C ASP A 41 -4.18 12.71 10.38
N GLY A 42 -4.56 12.52 11.65
CA GLY A 42 -5.96 12.34 12.07
C GLY A 42 -6.50 10.91 12.04
N ALA A 43 -5.71 9.90 11.66
CA ALA A 43 -6.17 8.51 11.59
C ALA A 43 -6.04 7.70 12.90
N GLU A 44 -5.50 8.29 13.97
CA GLU A 44 -5.37 7.61 15.27
C GLU A 44 -6.73 7.17 15.87
N LEU A 45 -7.82 7.85 15.52
CA LEU A 45 -9.14 7.63 16.13
C LEU A 45 -9.93 6.46 15.51
N SER A 46 -9.77 6.16 14.22
CA SER A 46 -10.67 5.19 13.54
C SER A 46 -10.29 3.72 13.73
N MET A 47 -9.04 3.43 14.16
CA MET A 47 -8.55 2.06 14.34
C MET A 47 -8.68 1.56 15.78
N LEU A 48 -8.90 2.45 16.75
CA LEU A 48 -9.15 2.08 18.16
C LEU A 48 -10.55 1.47 18.36
N GLU A 49 -11.54 1.85 17.53
CA GLU A 49 -12.90 1.31 17.60
C GLU A 49 -13.04 -0.10 16.99
N SER A 50 -12.07 -0.54 16.18
CA SER A 50 -12.12 -1.84 15.51
C SER A 50 -11.53 -3.00 16.35
N GLY A 51 -11.19 -2.75 17.62
CA GLY A 51 -10.51 -3.68 18.53
C GLY A 51 -11.38 -4.36 19.59
N GLU A 52 -12.70 -4.11 19.63
CA GLU A 52 -13.64 -4.80 20.51
C GLU A 52 -14.48 -5.83 19.73
N LEU A 53 -13.90 -6.99 19.42
CA LEU A 53 -14.61 -8.26 19.19
C LEU A 53 -13.71 -9.44 19.57
#